data_AF-A0AAE7NPP9-F1
#
_entry.id   AF-A0AAE7NPP9-F1
#
_cell.length_a   1.000
_cell.length_b   1.000
_cell.length_c   1.000
_cell.angle_alpha   90.00
_cell.angle_beta   90.00
_cell.angle_gamma   90.00
#
_symmetry.space_group_name_H-M   'P 1'
#
loop_
_entity.id
_entity.type
_entity.pdbx_description
1 polymer ?
#
loop_
_entity_poly.entity_id
_entity_poly.type
_entity_poly.pdbx_seq_one_letter_code
_entity_poly.pdbx_strand_id
1 'polypeptide(L)'
;MANRNGNISRPSSSNFDLAVFAKREVDRAGEDDTAYERAIVTLETAPATTPQGIAAKFDLLWSRIEMLVEDEDSLSVIADLARGIGDGLIHLQREAA
;
A
#
# COMPACT_ATOMS: atom_id res chain seq x y z
N MET A 1 -34.07 -37.35 10.33
CA MET A 1 -34.44 -35.98 9.93
C MET A 1 -33.24 -35.07 10.17
N ALA A 2 -33.04 -34.09 9.28
CA ALA A 2 -31.75 -33.55 8.88
C ALA A 2 -31.01 -32.64 9.87
N ASN A 3 -29.69 -32.68 9.69
CA ASN A 3 -28.59 -31.92 10.26
C ASN A 3 -28.79 -30.38 10.16
N ARG A 4 -28.67 -29.65 11.28
CA ARG A 4 -28.49 -28.17 11.30
C ARG A 4 -27.25 -27.81 12.12
N ASN A 5 -26.10 -28.36 11.74
CA ASN A 5 -24.85 -27.70 12.04
C ASN A 5 -24.78 -26.47 11.16
N GLY A 6 -25.27 -25.35 11.69
CA GLY A 6 -25.07 -24.03 11.12
C GLY A 6 -23.59 -23.86 10.88
N ASN A 7 -23.21 -23.95 9.61
CA ASN A 7 -21.90 -23.60 9.11
C ASN A 7 -21.73 -22.13 9.45
N ILE A 8 -21.12 -21.83 10.59
CA ILE A 8 -20.68 -20.49 10.93
C ILE A 8 -19.60 -20.23 9.88
N SER A 9 -19.99 -19.61 8.78
CA SER A 9 -19.08 -18.99 7.84
C SER A 9 -18.26 -18.01 8.67
N ARG A 10 -17.11 -18.46 9.17
CA ARG A 10 -16.06 -17.57 9.61
C ARG A 10 -15.88 -16.59 8.45
N PRO A 11 -15.94 -15.26 8.66
CA PRO A 11 -15.50 -14.36 7.62
C PRO A 11 -14.11 -14.85 7.24
N SER A 12 -13.92 -15.25 5.98
CA SER A 12 -12.57 -15.52 5.51
C SER A 12 -11.78 -14.26 5.85
N SER A 13 -10.61 -14.44 6.43
CA SER A 13 -9.65 -13.36 6.67
C SER A 13 -9.25 -12.79 5.31
N SER A 14 -10.14 -11.99 4.72
CA SER A 14 -10.02 -11.49 3.36
C SER A 14 -8.97 -10.41 3.40
N ASN A 15 -7.72 -10.77 3.04
CA ASN A 15 -6.68 -9.85 2.57
C ASN A 15 -6.63 -8.50 3.32
N PHE A 16 -6.62 -8.53 4.66
CA PHE A 16 -6.41 -7.31 5.44
C PHE A 16 -4.93 -6.96 5.37
N ASP A 17 -4.59 -6.02 4.50
CA ASP A 17 -3.26 -5.47 4.38
C ASP A 17 -3.15 -4.18 5.19
N LEU A 18 -2.29 -4.21 6.20
CA LEU A 18 -2.10 -3.09 7.11
C LEU A 18 -1.53 -1.85 6.41
N ALA A 19 -0.71 -2.03 5.36
CA ALA A 19 -0.22 -0.92 4.54
C ALA A 19 -1.35 -0.26 3.75
N VAL A 20 -2.29 -1.04 3.21
CA VAL A 20 -3.48 -0.49 2.52
C VAL A 20 -4.36 0.29 3.50
N PHE A 21 -4.56 -0.22 4.71
CA PHE A 21 -5.30 0.48 5.74
C PHE A 21 -4.61 1.80 6.12
N ALA A 22 -3.31 1.76 6.42
CA ALA A 22 -2.55 2.94 6.81
C ALA A 22 -2.55 4.02 5.73
N LYS A 23 -2.42 3.66 4.44
CA LYS A 23 -2.51 4.60 3.32
C LYS A 23 -3.87 5.31 3.27
N ARG A 24 -4.96 4.59 3.52
CA ARG A 24 -6.30 5.20 3.58
C ARG A 24 -6.45 6.16 4.75
N GLU A 25 -5.81 5.88 5.88
CA GLU A 25 -5.81 6.80 7.02
C GLU A 25 -4.98 8.05 6.72
N VAL A 26 -3.84 7.92 6.02
CA VAL A 26 -3.06 9.07 5.51
C VAL A 26 -3.92 9.95 4.61
N ASP A 27 -4.63 9.33 3.66
CA ASP A 27 -5.49 10.06 2.72
C ASP A 27 -6.71 10.72 3.40
N ARG A 28 -7.17 10.16 4.53
CA ARG A 28 -8.31 10.71 5.30
C ARG A 28 -7.89 11.80 6.29
N ALA A 29 -6.65 11.80 6.76
CA ALA A 29 -6.18 12.72 7.79
C ALA A 29 -6.36 14.19 7.39
N GLY A 30 -6.25 14.52 6.10
CA GLY A 30 -6.48 15.89 5.61
C GLY A 30 -5.51 16.87 6.27
N GLU A 31 -6.05 17.86 6.99
CA GLU A 31 -5.29 18.88 7.75
C GLU A 31 -5.02 18.48 9.22
N ASP A 32 -5.44 17.29 9.66
CA ASP A 32 -5.13 16.79 11.00
C ASP A 32 -3.71 16.20 11.04
N ASP A 33 -2.74 17.02 11.43
CA ASP A 33 -1.33 16.65 11.55
C ASP A 33 -1.11 15.44 12.46
N THR A 34 -1.86 15.33 13.57
CA THR A 34 -1.68 14.22 14.52
C THR A 34 -2.20 12.90 13.93
N ALA A 35 -3.33 12.95 13.22
CA ALA A 35 -3.85 11.78 12.51
C ALA A 35 -2.92 11.38 11.35
N TYR A 36 -2.40 12.35 10.62
CA TYR A 36 -1.45 12.14 9.53
C TYR A 36 -0.17 11.47 10.03
N GLU A 37 0.48 12.01 11.07
CA GLU A 37 1.72 11.47 11.64
C GLU A 37 1.56 10.02 12.10
N ARG A 38 0.44 9.70 12.76
CA ARG A 38 0.19 8.31 13.18
C ARG A 38 0.02 7.38 11.98
N ALA A 39 -0.72 7.83 10.98
CA ALA A 39 -0.99 7.04 9.78
C ALA A 39 0.28 6.85 8.95
N ILE A 40 1.13 7.88 8.82
CA ILE A 40 2.37 7.81 8.04
C ILE A 40 3.39 6.88 8.69
N VAL A 41 3.57 6.95 10.03
CA VAL A 41 4.45 6.03 10.76
C VAL A 41 3.98 4.58 10.61
N THR A 42 2.66 4.37 10.64
CA THR A 42 2.07 3.04 10.41
C THR A 42 2.33 2.59 8.97
N LEU A 43 2.12 3.47 7.98
CA LEU A 43 2.37 3.17 6.57
C LEU A 43 3.85 2.88 6.30
N GLU A 44 4.78 3.50 7.01
CA GLU A 44 6.22 3.27 6.87
C GLU A 44 6.66 1.92 7.41
N THR A 45 6.08 1.50 8.53
CA THR A 45 6.53 0.32 9.29
C THR A 45 5.72 -0.95 9.03
N ALA A 46 4.48 -0.83 8.55
CA ALA A 46 3.60 -1.97 8.30
C ALA A 46 4.16 -2.89 7.20
N PRO A 47 4.08 -4.23 7.35
CA PRO A 47 4.37 -5.14 6.25
C PRO A 47 3.29 -5.03 5.16
N ALA A 48 3.71 -4.99 3.90
CA ALA A 48 2.82 -5.12 2.75
C ALA A 48 2.72 -6.61 2.37
N THR A 49 1.52 -7.17 2.47
CA THR A 49 1.28 -8.62 2.26
C THR A 49 0.45 -8.90 1.02
N THR A 50 -0.07 -7.85 0.39
CA THR A 50 -0.83 -7.87 -0.84
C THR A 50 -0.17 -6.93 -1.85
N PRO A 51 -0.40 -7.12 -3.14
CA PRO A 51 0.11 -6.20 -4.14
C PRO A 51 -0.36 -4.76 -3.94
N GLN A 52 -1.59 -4.55 -3.45
CA GLN A 52 -2.12 -3.22 -3.13
C GLN A 52 -1.35 -2.57 -1.98
N GLY A 53 -0.91 -3.36 -0.99
CA GLY A 53 -0.04 -2.87 0.09
C GLY A 53 1.34 -2.50 -0.42
N ILE A 54 1.88 -3.25 -1.38
CA ILE A 54 3.17 -2.92 -2.01
C ILE A 54 3.03 -1.61 -2.80
N ALA A 55 1.97 -1.46 -3.59
CA ALA A 55 1.69 -0.21 -4.29
C ALA A 55 1.61 0.99 -3.33
N ALA A 56 0.92 0.83 -2.19
CA ALA A 56 0.81 1.89 -1.18
C ALA A 56 2.17 2.31 -0.58
N LYS A 57 3.12 1.38 -0.43
CA LYS A 57 4.50 1.67 -0.02
C LYS A 57 5.28 2.43 -1.09
N PHE A 58 5.05 2.08 -2.36
CA PHE A 58 5.68 2.77 -3.49
C PHE A 58 5.18 4.20 -3.62
N ASP A 59 3.88 4.44 -3.48
CA ASP A 59 3.32 5.80 -3.49
C ASP A 59 3.98 6.68 -2.42
N LEU A 60 4.15 6.14 -1.21
CA LEU A 60 4.85 6.85 -0.12
C LEU A 60 6.31 7.18 -0.47
N LEU A 61 7.04 6.21 -1.02
CA LEU A 61 8.43 6.45 -1.44
C LEU A 61 8.50 7.51 -2.54
N TRP A 62 7.56 7.47 -3.49
CA TRP A 62 7.47 8.42 -4.57
C TRP A 62 7.27 9.85 -4.07
N SER A 63 6.28 10.08 -3.20
CA SER A 63 6.05 11.40 -2.61
C SER A 63 7.26 11.93 -1.83
N ARG A 64 8.03 11.05 -1.17
CA ARG A 64 9.28 11.43 -0.49
C ARG A 64 10.38 11.83 -1.46
N ILE A 65 10.50 11.12 -2.58
CA ILE A 65 11.45 11.46 -3.64
C ILE A 65 11.09 12.82 -4.24
N GLU A 66 9.82 13.05 -4.56
CA GLU A 66 9.34 14.34 -5.09
C GLU A 66 9.70 15.51 -4.17
N MET A 67 9.65 15.31 -2.85
CA MET A 67 10.06 16.34 -1.87
C MET A 67 11.58 16.56 -1.79
N LEU A 68 12.37 15.54 -2.09
CA LEU A 68 13.84 15.58 -1.92
C LEU A 68 14.57 16.03 -3.19
N VAL A 69 13.94 15.93 -4.34
CA VAL A 69 14.59 16.32 -5.59
C VAL A 69 14.37 17.80 -5.86
N GLU A 70 15.47 18.55 -5.82
CA GLU A 70 15.52 19.97 -6.16
C GLU A 70 15.65 20.24 -7.68
N ASP A 71 16.00 19.22 -8.47
CA ASP A 71 16.35 19.33 -9.90
C ASP A 71 15.65 18.27 -10.78
N GLU A 72 14.92 18.70 -11.80
CA GLU A 72 14.00 17.87 -12.59
C GLU A 72 14.67 16.65 -13.26
N ASP A 73 15.95 16.77 -13.63
CA ASP A 73 16.68 15.68 -14.30
C ASP A 73 16.91 14.48 -13.35
N SER A 74 17.04 14.71 -12.04
CA SER A 74 17.19 13.63 -11.05
C SER A 74 15.88 12.89 -10.77
N LEU A 75 14.71 13.54 -11.00
CA LEU A 75 13.41 12.89 -10.90
C LEU A 75 13.21 11.85 -11.99
N SER A 76 13.77 12.06 -13.19
CA SER A 76 13.56 11.17 -14.34
C SER A 76 14.13 9.76 -14.11
N VAL A 77 15.36 9.67 -13.57
CA VAL A 77 16.03 8.39 -13.27
C VAL A 77 15.28 7.63 -12.17
N ILE A 78 14.77 8.36 -11.18
CA ILE A 78 14.02 7.75 -10.09
C ILE A 78 12.60 7.36 -10.55
N ALA A 79 11.98 8.14 -11.44
CA ALA A 79 10.71 7.82 -12.09
C ALA A 79 10.81 6.53 -12.90
N ASP A 80 11.88 6.36 -13.65
CA ASP A 80 12.10 5.16 -14.45
C ASP A 80 12.36 3.93 -13.57
N LEU A 81 13.08 4.10 -12.45
CA LEU A 81 13.24 3.02 -11.46
C LEU A 81 11.91 2.64 -10.81
N ALA A 82 11.11 3.63 -10.37
CA ALA A 82 9.81 3.41 -9.77
C ALA A 82 8.83 2.74 -10.75
N ARG A 83 8.83 3.18 -12.02
CA ARG A 83 8.04 2.59 -13.10
C ARG A 83 8.47 1.15 -13.39
N GLY A 84 9.77 0.87 -13.47
CA GLY A 84 10.29 -0.48 -13.66
C GLY A 84 9.92 -1.45 -12.53
N ILE A 85 9.92 -0.97 -11.28
CA ILE A 85 9.45 -1.80 -10.15
C ILE A 85 7.92 -1.99 -10.22
N GLY A 86 7.16 -0.96 -10.55
CA GLY A 86 5.71 -1.05 -10.76
C GLY A 86 5.34 -2.08 -11.83
N ASP A 87 6.02 -2.05 -12.98
CA ASP A 87 5.83 -3.02 -14.06
C ASP A 87 6.19 -4.44 -13.61
N GLY A 88 7.28 -4.60 -12.84
CA GLY A 88 7.67 -5.87 -12.25
C GLY A 88 6.62 -6.43 -11.28
N LEU A 89 6.01 -5.57 -10.46
CA LEU A 89 4.93 -5.97 -9.55
C LEU A 89 3.64 -6.35 -10.29
N ILE A 90 3.25 -5.58 -11.30
CA ILE A 90 2.10 -5.91 -12.17
C ILE A 90 2.33 -7.24 -12.86
N HIS A 91 3.55 -7.51 -13.33
CA HIS A 91 3.91 -8.78 -13.95
C HIS A 91 3.75 -9.94 -12.97
N LEU A 92 4.33 -9.83 -11.76
CA LEU A 92 4.20 -10.84 -10.71
C LEU A 92 2.74 -11.08 -10.29
N GLN A 93 1.91 -10.05 -10.25
CA GLN A 93 0.48 -10.19 -9.98
C GLN A 93 -0.26 -10.99 -11.05
N ARG A 94 0.13 -10.84 -12.33
CA ARG A 94 -0.48 -11.58 -13.44
C ARG A 94 -0.08 -13.05 -13.43
N GLU A 95 1.14 -13.37 -13.02
CA GLU A 95 1.59 -14.76 -12.90
C GLU A 95 1.03 -15.47 -11.66
N ALA A 96 0.68 -14.72 -10.61
CA ALA A 96 0.08 -15.25 -9.39
C ALA A 96 -1.43 -15.51 -9.49
N ALA A 97 -2.09 -15.12 -10.58
CA ALA A 97 -3.54 -15.23 -10.83
C ALA A 97 -3.87 -16.37 -11.80
#